data_AF-A0A9D5MPZ6-F1
#
_entry.id   AF-A0A9D5MPZ6-F1
#
_cell.length_a   1.000
_cell.length_b   1.000
_cell.length_c   1.000
_cell.angle_alpha   90.00
_cell.angle_beta   90.00
_cell.angle_gamma   90.00
#
_symmetry.space_group_name_H-M   'P 1'
#
loop_
_entity.id
_entity.type
_entity.pdbx_description
1 polymer ?
#
loop_
_entity_poly.entity_id
_entity_poly.type
_entity_poly.pdbx_seq_one_letter_code
_entity_poly.pdbx_strand_id
1 'polypeptide(L)'
;MPWCPNCKTEYREGIETCADCGSHLVKSLNEEERATDACSILYGDEKQVRMIENHLKEKGFTSVFSIRKKDLENANTESVQGKQYELYVSAEEREDVIKCAAEFMRSTSPRSEEEMQRMAQASAARMASKGSGKEYKTAKERYSDLKSSGIMLLCFGVAGLVFMVLVILDVIPINFSGYNALIAYSVMGIFFGALFISGIMSLVSAKKMNSANDEEKKQLDELNEWRSQNLTKEMIENKFPGDAAEDEQIYFIRYDYMKDALSKEFPDLKEEFLEYYTESVYSEYFE
;
A
#
# COMPACT_ATOMS: atom_id res chain seq x y z
N MET A 1 22.90 46.76 0.62
CA MET A 1 23.85 46.68 1.76
C MET A 1 23.79 45.32 2.46
N PRO A 2 24.92 44.61 2.59
CA PRO A 2 25.00 43.33 3.31
C PRO A 2 25.05 43.52 4.85
N TRP A 3 24.58 42.53 5.60
CA TRP A 3 24.43 42.53 7.05
C TRP A 3 25.18 41.37 7.69
N CYS A 4 25.68 41.56 8.91
CA CYS A 4 26.27 40.47 9.68
C CYS A 4 25.17 39.68 10.41
N PRO A 5 25.00 38.36 10.16
CA PRO A 5 23.95 37.56 10.81
C PRO A 5 24.17 37.40 12.32
N ASN A 6 25.41 37.51 12.80
CA ASN A 6 25.75 37.33 14.21
C ASN A 6 25.78 38.66 14.99
N CYS A 7 26.38 39.70 14.41
CA CYS A 7 26.55 41.02 15.05
C CYS A 7 25.40 41.99 14.76
N LYS A 8 24.56 41.70 13.75
CA LYS A 8 23.49 42.59 13.27
C LYS A 8 23.97 43.96 12.78
N THR A 9 25.24 44.06 12.42
CA THR A 9 25.86 45.28 11.89
C THR A 9 25.66 45.35 10.38
N GLU A 10 25.31 46.53 9.87
CA GLU A 10 25.20 46.82 8.44
C GLU A 10 26.57 47.17 7.85
N TYR A 11 26.84 46.66 6.65
CA TYR A 11 28.08 46.86 5.92
C TYR A 11 27.82 47.53 4.56
N ARG A 12 28.88 48.15 4.02
CA ARG A 12 28.86 48.72 2.67
C ARG A 12 28.98 47.62 1.62
N GLU A 13 28.45 47.88 0.42
CA GLU A 13 28.48 46.94 -0.70
C GLU A 13 29.92 46.65 -1.15
N GLY A 14 30.22 45.38 -1.44
CA GLY A 14 31.55 44.88 -1.78
C GLY A 14 32.34 44.28 -0.61
N ILE A 15 31.79 44.25 0.60
CA ILE A 15 32.38 43.55 1.76
C ILE A 15 31.62 42.23 1.94
N GLU A 16 32.33 41.11 1.98
CA GLU A 16 31.75 39.76 2.07
C GLU A 16 31.89 39.15 3.46
N THR A 17 32.79 39.66 4.30
CA THR A 17 33.11 39.08 5.62
C THR A 17 33.06 40.12 6.73
N CYS A 18 32.43 39.77 7.85
CA CYS A 18 32.35 40.61 9.05
C CYS A 18 33.72 40.74 9.73
N ALA A 19 34.14 41.97 10.02
CA ALA A 19 35.42 42.25 10.66
C ALA A 19 35.47 41.82 12.15
N ASP A 20 34.31 41.79 12.82
CA ASP A 20 34.24 41.53 14.27
C ASP A 20 34.12 40.04 14.60
N CYS A 21 33.39 39.27 13.79
CA CYS A 21 33.12 37.86 14.08
C CYS A 21 33.50 36.90 12.95
N GLY A 22 33.98 37.41 11.81
CA GLY A 22 34.42 36.58 10.69
C GLY A 22 33.31 35.86 9.90
N SER A 23 32.03 36.09 10.22
CA SER A 23 30.92 35.47 9.48
C SER A 23 30.70 36.11 8.11
N HIS A 24 30.24 35.32 7.14
CA HIS A 24 29.86 35.82 5.82
C HIS A 24 28.63 36.73 5.93
N LEU A 25 28.68 37.88 5.25
CA LEU A 25 27.59 38.84 5.30
C LEU A 25 26.44 38.39 4.41
N VAL A 26 25.21 38.63 4.86
CA VAL A 26 23.95 38.22 4.23
C VAL A 26 23.20 39.45 3.72
N LYS A 27 22.49 39.33 2.59
CA LYS A 27 21.78 40.49 2.00
C LYS A 27 20.66 41.05 2.89
N SER A 28 20.00 40.19 3.66
CA SER A 28 18.94 40.57 4.61
C SER A 28 19.06 39.77 5.91
N LEU A 29 18.71 40.40 7.03
CA LEU A 29 18.53 39.74 8.33
C LEU A 29 17.17 39.04 8.44
N ASN A 30 16.21 39.37 7.56
CA ASN A 30 14.91 38.72 7.53
C ASN A 30 15.05 37.30 6.96
N GLU A 31 14.59 36.30 7.71
CA GLU A 31 14.66 34.88 7.35
C GLU A 31 13.81 34.58 6.11
N GLU A 32 12.70 35.31 5.91
CA GLU A 32 11.81 35.18 4.75
C GLU A 32 12.47 35.64 3.44
N GLU A 33 13.15 36.78 3.44
CA GLU A 33 13.89 37.29 2.26
C GLU A 33 15.17 36.49 1.97
N ARG A 34 15.69 35.78 2.99
CA ARG A 34 16.81 34.86 2.80
C ARG A 34 16.35 33.55 2.14
N ALA A 35 15.08 33.18 2.32
CA ALA A 35 14.47 31.99 1.71
C ALA A 35 14.20 32.16 0.20
N THR A 36 13.92 33.37 -0.29
CA THR A 36 13.61 33.61 -1.72
C THR A 36 14.77 33.34 -2.67
N ASP A 37 16.01 33.47 -2.19
CA ASP A 37 17.25 33.17 -2.94
C ASP A 37 17.82 31.77 -2.59
N ALA A 38 17.18 31.02 -1.69
CA ALA A 38 17.66 29.74 -1.18
C ALA A 38 16.84 28.56 -1.72
N CYS A 39 17.49 27.40 -1.84
CA CYS A 39 16.85 26.16 -2.27
C CYS A 39 16.47 25.31 -1.06
N SER A 40 15.23 24.82 -1.02
CA SER A 40 14.86 23.77 -0.07
C SER A 40 15.47 22.43 -0.47
N ILE A 41 15.93 21.67 0.53
CA ILE A 41 16.66 20.42 0.32
C ILE A 41 16.02 19.23 1.03
N LEU A 42 15.36 19.43 2.17
CA LEU A 42 14.75 18.34 2.94
C LEU A 42 13.65 18.83 3.88
N TYR A 43 12.71 17.93 4.13
CA TYR A 43 11.56 18.11 5.02
C TYR A 43 11.64 17.11 6.17
N GLY A 44 11.27 17.52 7.37
CA GLY A 44 11.23 16.61 8.51
C GLY A 44 10.68 17.23 9.80
N ASP A 45 10.78 16.45 10.87
CA ASP A 45 10.45 16.92 12.21
C ASP A 45 11.51 17.90 12.75
N GLU A 46 11.10 18.77 13.68
CA GLU A 46 11.98 19.79 14.31
C GLU A 46 13.33 19.24 14.76
N LYS A 47 13.32 18.07 15.41
CA LYS A 47 14.53 17.44 15.95
C LYS A 47 15.45 16.94 14.85
N GLN A 48 14.90 16.34 13.81
CA GLN A 48 15.67 15.78 12.70
C GLN A 48 16.31 16.89 11.87
N VAL A 49 15.52 17.90 11.50
CA VAL A 49 16.00 19.02 10.69
C VAL A 49 17.07 19.82 11.44
N ARG A 50 16.89 20.09 12.73
CA ARG A 50 17.92 20.78 13.53
C ARG A 50 19.19 19.96 13.71
N MET A 51 19.08 18.65 13.81
CA MET A 51 20.25 17.77 13.91
C MET A 51 21.09 17.81 12.63
N ILE A 52 20.42 17.76 11.48
CA ILE A 52 21.06 17.88 10.16
C ILE A 52 21.64 19.29 9.98
N GLU A 53 20.90 20.33 10.34
CA GLU A 53 21.36 21.72 10.28
C GLU A 53 22.66 21.93 11.07
N ASN A 54 22.72 21.43 12.31
CA ASN A 54 23.90 21.55 13.15
C ASN A 54 25.10 20.78 12.55
N HIS A 55 24.87 19.57 12.04
CA HIS A 55 25.93 18.79 11.41
C HIS A 55 26.51 19.47 10.17
N LEU A 56 25.64 20.05 9.33
CA LEU A 56 26.08 20.78 8.14
C LEU A 56 26.88 22.04 8.53
N LYS A 57 26.47 22.74 9.59
CA LYS A 57 27.24 23.88 10.13
C LYS A 57 28.60 23.45 10.67
N GLU A 58 28.69 22.32 11.37
CA GLU A 58 29.96 21.74 11.83
C GLU A 58 30.91 21.38 10.67
N LYS A 59 30.36 20.93 9.55
CA LYS A 59 31.11 20.62 8.32
C LYS A 59 31.56 21.85 7.53
N GLY A 60 31.12 23.05 7.93
CA GLY A 60 31.56 24.33 7.34
C GLY A 60 30.53 25.02 6.46
N PHE A 61 29.32 24.47 6.28
CA PHE A 61 28.27 25.11 5.50
C PHE A 61 27.59 26.20 6.32
N THR A 62 27.84 27.45 5.97
CA THR A 62 27.31 28.62 6.72
C THR A 62 25.97 29.11 6.20
N SER A 63 25.57 28.70 4.99
CA SER A 63 24.32 29.13 4.36
C SER A 63 23.09 28.30 4.75
N VAL A 64 23.23 27.34 5.66
CA VAL A 64 22.17 26.39 6.05
C VAL A 64 21.30 26.94 7.17
N PHE A 65 19.98 26.93 6.97
CA PHE A 65 18.99 27.36 7.96
C PHE A 65 17.68 26.58 7.83
N SER A 66 16.95 26.41 8.95
CA SER A 66 15.63 25.75 8.97
C SER A 66 14.49 26.73 9.23
N ILE A 67 13.39 26.59 8.48
CA ILE A 67 12.16 27.40 8.62
C ILE A 67 10.99 26.48 8.97
N ARG A 68 10.07 26.97 9.79
CA ARG A 68 8.81 26.28 10.09
C ARG A 68 7.76 26.66 9.05
N LYS A 69 7.10 25.66 8.47
CA LYS A 69 6.15 25.86 7.35
C LYS A 69 4.99 26.84 7.64
N LYS A 70 4.58 26.98 8.91
CA LYS A 70 3.55 27.96 9.33
C LYS A 70 3.93 29.42 9.07
N ASP A 71 5.22 29.71 8.93
CA ASP A 71 5.71 31.07 8.74
C ASP A 71 5.80 31.44 7.24
N LEU A 72 5.59 30.48 6.32
CA LEU A 72 5.64 30.69 4.86
C LEU A 72 4.25 30.84 4.20
N GLU A 73 3.19 30.34 4.83
CA GLU A 73 1.83 30.34 4.27
C GLU A 73 0.98 31.50 4.80
N ASN A 74 1.16 32.69 4.21
CA ASN A 74 0.06 33.65 4.05
C ASN A 74 -0.43 33.63 2.59
N ALA A 75 -0.96 32.49 2.14
CA ALA A 75 -1.88 32.39 1.01
C ALA A 75 -2.58 31.01 1.02
N ASN A 76 -3.71 30.95 1.71
CA ASN A 76 -4.84 30.04 1.47
C ASN A 76 -4.53 28.65 0.89
N THR A 77 -4.23 27.67 1.73
CA THR A 77 -4.80 26.31 1.57
C THR A 77 -4.95 25.68 2.94
N GLU A 78 -6.18 25.28 3.28
CA GLU A 78 -6.51 24.66 4.56
C GLU A 78 -5.85 23.27 4.71
N SER A 79 -5.42 23.00 5.95
CA SER A 79 -5.25 21.67 6.55
C SER A 79 -4.13 20.77 6.01
N VAL A 80 -2.91 20.97 6.53
CA VAL A 80 -2.00 19.85 6.83
C VAL A 80 -1.57 19.94 8.29
N GLN A 81 -2.07 18.99 9.08
CA GLN A 81 -1.83 18.90 10.51
C GLN A 81 -0.45 18.25 10.75
N GLY A 82 0.61 19.06 10.79
CA GLY A 82 1.96 18.59 11.12
C GLY A 82 2.94 19.74 11.32
N LYS A 83 3.75 19.70 12.39
CA LYS A 83 4.83 20.68 12.64
C LYS A 83 6.03 20.37 11.73
N GLN A 84 5.90 20.54 10.43
CA GLN A 84 6.98 20.30 9.49
C GLN A 84 7.97 21.47 9.45
N TYR A 85 9.26 21.12 9.50
CA TYR A 85 10.38 22.02 9.28
C TYR A 85 11.01 21.71 7.93
N GLU A 86 11.49 22.75 7.26
CA GLU A 86 12.14 22.67 5.96
C GLU A 86 13.53 23.30 6.06
N LEU A 87 14.53 22.61 5.52
CA LEU A 87 15.90 23.07 5.52
C LEU A 87 16.23 23.73 4.18
N TYR A 88 16.85 24.90 4.24
CA TYR A 88 17.24 25.73 3.12
C TYR A 88 18.77 25.89 3.07
N VAL A 89 19.29 25.99 1.87
CA VAL A 89 20.72 26.21 1.57
C VAL A 89 20.85 27.17 0.39
N SER A 90 21.96 27.90 0.31
CA SER A 90 22.29 28.66 -0.90
C SER A 90 22.38 27.75 -2.14
N ALA A 91 22.05 28.30 -3.31
CA ALA A 91 22.11 27.55 -4.57
C ALA A 91 23.52 27.02 -4.90
N GLU A 92 24.57 27.71 -4.42
CA GLU A 92 25.98 27.37 -4.66
C GLU A 92 26.43 26.12 -3.90
N GLU A 93 26.00 25.97 -2.64
CA GLU A 93 26.39 24.84 -1.77
C GLU A 93 25.44 23.63 -1.88
N ARG A 94 24.41 23.71 -2.74
CA ARG A 94 23.30 22.76 -2.79
C ARG A 94 23.74 21.31 -2.99
N GLU A 95 24.58 21.04 -3.99
CA GLU A 95 24.97 19.66 -4.31
C GLU A 95 25.80 19.00 -3.20
N ASP A 96 26.72 19.75 -2.60
CA ASP A 96 27.61 19.25 -1.55
C ASP A 96 26.85 19.06 -0.23
N VAL A 97 25.92 19.98 0.08
CA VAL A 97 25.04 19.86 1.24
C VAL A 97 24.10 18.67 1.10
N ILE A 98 23.53 18.41 -0.09
CA ILE A 98 22.68 17.22 -0.31
C ILE A 98 23.48 15.94 -0.07
N LYS A 99 24.70 15.83 -0.61
CA LYS A 99 25.56 14.66 -0.40
C LYS A 99 25.91 14.47 1.07
N CYS A 100 26.30 15.54 1.76
CA CYS A 100 26.67 15.50 3.17
C CYS A 100 25.48 15.18 4.07
N ALA A 101 24.30 15.77 3.82
CA ALA A 101 23.08 15.45 4.53
C ALA A 101 22.66 13.99 4.33
N ALA A 102 22.78 13.45 3.11
CA ALA A 102 22.48 12.05 2.82
C ALA A 102 23.44 11.09 3.55
N GLU A 103 24.73 11.40 3.60
CA GLU A 103 25.74 10.62 4.34
C GLU A 103 25.52 10.68 5.85
N PHE A 104 25.17 11.85 6.37
CA PHE A 104 24.81 12.03 7.78
C PHE A 104 23.54 11.26 8.14
N MET A 105 22.52 11.27 7.28
CA MET A 105 21.32 10.47 7.46
C MET A 105 21.63 8.96 7.43
N ARG A 106 22.55 8.50 6.59
CA ARG A 106 22.99 7.09 6.58
C ARG A 106 23.77 6.69 7.83
N SER A 107 24.67 7.54 8.30
CA SER A 107 25.52 7.28 9.47
C SER A 107 24.79 7.45 10.81
N THR A 108 23.77 8.30 10.83
CA THR A 108 23.03 8.67 12.05
C THR A 108 21.64 8.05 12.11
N SER A 109 21.17 7.39 11.04
CA SER A 109 20.01 6.50 11.09
C SER A 109 20.43 5.23 11.83
N PRO A 110 20.05 5.05 13.11
CA PRO A 110 20.12 3.74 13.70
C PRO A 110 18.89 3.00 13.17
N ARG A 111 19.13 2.11 12.22
CA ARG A 111 18.39 0.87 12.24
C ARG A 111 19.46 -0.19 12.28
N SER A 112 20.02 -0.42 13.47
CA SER A 112 21.14 -1.34 13.60
C SER A 112 20.71 -2.69 13.02
N GLU A 113 21.63 -3.43 12.41
CA GLU A 113 21.37 -4.80 11.95
C GLU A 113 20.69 -5.62 13.06
N GLU A 114 21.04 -5.36 14.32
CA GLU A 114 20.39 -5.94 15.50
C GLU A 114 18.92 -5.53 15.67
N GLU A 115 18.54 -4.27 15.48
CA GLU A 115 17.14 -3.83 15.53
C GLU A 115 16.32 -4.42 14.38
N MET A 116 16.90 -4.48 13.18
CA MET A 116 16.31 -5.13 12.01
C MET A 116 16.08 -6.61 12.31
N GLN A 117 17.11 -7.31 12.82
CA GLN A 117 17.03 -8.72 13.22
C GLN A 117 16.02 -8.95 14.34
N ARG A 118 15.93 -8.05 15.33
CA ARG A 118 14.92 -8.17 16.41
C ARG A 118 13.50 -8.00 15.88
N MET A 119 13.29 -7.07 14.94
CA MET A 119 12.00 -6.93 14.26
C MET A 119 11.68 -8.16 13.40
N ALA A 120 12.64 -8.66 12.61
CA ALA A 120 12.49 -9.88 11.82
C ALA A 120 12.15 -11.09 12.69
N GLN A 121 12.84 -11.27 13.81
CA GLN A 121 12.58 -12.35 14.77
C GLN A 121 11.20 -12.21 15.40
N ALA A 122 10.78 -10.99 15.74
CA ALA A 122 9.44 -10.74 16.28
C ALA A 122 8.35 -11.01 15.23
N SER A 123 8.52 -10.56 13.99
CA SER A 123 7.57 -10.81 12.90
C SER A 123 7.51 -12.29 12.51
N ALA A 124 8.66 -12.97 12.45
CA ALA A 124 8.74 -14.41 12.21
C ALA A 124 8.06 -15.21 13.33
N ALA A 125 8.28 -14.84 14.60
CA ALA A 125 7.60 -15.47 15.73
C ALA A 125 6.07 -15.26 15.70
N ARG A 126 5.61 -14.05 15.31
CA ARG A 126 4.18 -13.76 15.11
C ARG A 126 3.59 -14.62 14.00
N MET A 127 4.24 -14.72 12.84
CA MET A 127 3.80 -15.58 11.75
C MET A 127 3.78 -17.06 12.15
N ALA A 128 4.81 -17.55 12.84
CA ALA A 128 4.88 -18.94 13.29
C ALA A 128 3.74 -19.29 14.29
N SER A 129 3.31 -18.34 15.12
CA SER A 129 2.18 -18.53 16.04
C SER A 129 0.82 -18.56 15.34
N LYS A 130 0.72 -17.98 14.14
CA LYS A 130 -0.51 -17.86 13.37
C LYS A 130 -0.59 -19.00 12.36
N GLY A 131 -1.01 -20.17 12.85
CA GLY A 131 -1.06 -21.40 12.07
C GLY A 131 -1.91 -21.30 10.79
N SER A 132 -1.32 -21.75 9.69
CA SER A 132 -1.93 -22.14 8.41
C SER A 132 -2.81 -21.10 7.73
N GLY A 133 -2.21 -20.33 6.81
CA GLY A 133 -2.93 -19.61 5.77
C GLY A 133 -3.90 -20.57 5.08
N LYS A 134 -5.20 -20.37 5.31
CA LYS A 134 -6.21 -21.03 4.49
C LYS A 134 -6.14 -20.37 3.13
N GLU A 135 -6.09 -21.17 2.08
CA GLU A 135 -6.18 -20.70 0.70
C GLU A 135 -7.44 -19.84 0.55
N TYR A 136 -7.23 -18.52 0.45
CA TYR A 136 -8.32 -17.57 0.32
C TYR A 136 -8.88 -17.67 -1.10
N LYS A 137 -10.05 -18.29 -1.23
CA LYS A 137 -10.82 -18.24 -2.48
C LYS A 137 -11.66 -16.98 -2.52
N THR A 138 -11.27 -16.04 -3.38
CA THR A 138 -11.97 -14.80 -3.71
C THR A 138 -13.45 -15.06 -4.06
N ALA A 139 -14.36 -14.13 -3.74
CA ALA A 139 -15.77 -14.27 -4.14
C ALA A 139 -15.94 -14.46 -5.66
N LYS A 140 -15.03 -13.89 -6.47
CA LYS A 140 -14.97 -14.05 -7.93
C LYS A 140 -14.78 -15.51 -8.36
N GLU A 141 -13.85 -16.23 -7.74
CA GLU A 141 -13.57 -17.64 -8.07
C GLU A 141 -14.75 -18.52 -7.69
N ARG A 142 -15.27 -18.34 -6.47
CA ARG A 142 -16.46 -19.09 -6.00
C ARG A 142 -17.69 -18.85 -6.87
N TYR A 143 -17.88 -17.62 -7.36
CA TYR A 143 -18.95 -17.29 -8.31
C TYR A 143 -18.79 -18.04 -9.64
N SER A 144 -17.58 -18.06 -10.20
CA SER A 144 -17.29 -18.74 -11.47
C SER A 144 -17.57 -20.24 -11.37
N ASP A 145 -17.13 -20.87 -10.28
CA ASP A 145 -17.30 -22.30 -10.05
C ASP A 145 -18.77 -22.70 -9.91
N LEU A 146 -19.55 -21.95 -9.12
CA LEU A 146 -20.99 -22.21 -8.94
C LEU A 146 -21.79 -21.95 -10.22
N LYS A 147 -21.46 -20.87 -10.95
CA LYS A 147 -22.12 -20.55 -12.22
C LYS A 147 -21.86 -21.63 -13.26
N SER A 148 -20.60 -22.03 -13.44
CA SER A 148 -20.21 -23.06 -14.41
C SER A 148 -20.88 -24.40 -14.09
N SER A 149 -20.81 -24.82 -12.82
CA SER A 149 -21.44 -26.07 -12.35
C SER A 149 -22.96 -26.04 -12.47
N GLY A 150 -23.58 -24.90 -12.13
CA GLY A 150 -25.03 -24.70 -12.23
C GLY A 150 -25.53 -24.74 -13.67
N ILE A 151 -24.82 -24.11 -14.62
CA ILE A 151 -25.17 -24.12 -16.04
C ILE A 151 -25.09 -25.55 -16.60
N MET A 152 -24.03 -26.30 -16.29
CA MET A 152 -23.90 -27.69 -16.76
C MET A 152 -25.04 -28.56 -16.25
N LEU A 153 -25.34 -28.52 -14.94
CA LEU A 153 -26.45 -29.27 -14.36
C LEU A 153 -27.80 -28.89 -14.97
N LEU A 154 -28.03 -27.60 -15.22
CA LEU A 154 -29.23 -27.11 -15.89
C LEU A 154 -29.32 -27.63 -17.33
N CYS A 155 -28.23 -27.59 -18.10
CA CYS A 155 -28.19 -28.08 -19.49
C CYS A 155 -28.52 -29.57 -19.57
N PHE A 156 -27.90 -30.41 -18.74
CA PHE A 156 -28.20 -31.84 -18.70
C PHE A 156 -29.61 -32.13 -18.19
N GLY A 157 -30.10 -31.37 -17.21
CA GLY A 157 -31.47 -31.47 -16.72
C GLY A 157 -32.50 -31.15 -17.82
N VAL A 158 -32.32 -30.04 -18.54
CA VAL A 158 -33.22 -29.64 -19.65
C VAL A 158 -33.14 -30.64 -20.80
N ALA A 159 -31.95 -31.05 -21.22
CA ALA A 159 -31.78 -32.04 -22.28
C ALA A 159 -32.45 -33.37 -21.92
N GLY A 160 -32.33 -33.80 -20.66
CA GLY A 160 -33.00 -35.00 -20.14
C GLY A 160 -34.52 -34.88 -20.07
N LEU A 161 -35.05 -33.72 -19.70
CA LEU A 161 -36.50 -33.45 -19.74
C LEU A 161 -37.03 -33.44 -21.18
N VAL A 162 -36.30 -32.86 -22.13
CA VAL A 162 -36.65 -32.91 -23.56
C VAL A 162 -36.61 -34.35 -24.08
N PHE A 163 -35.57 -35.10 -23.72
CA PHE A 163 -35.47 -36.53 -24.04
C PHE A 163 -36.66 -37.32 -23.49
N MET A 164 -37.05 -37.08 -22.23
CA MET A 164 -38.23 -37.69 -21.62
C MET A 164 -39.50 -37.42 -22.43
N VAL A 165 -39.72 -36.17 -22.88
CA VAL A 165 -40.87 -35.81 -23.72
C VAL A 165 -40.82 -36.52 -25.07
N LEU A 166 -39.66 -36.63 -25.71
CA LEU A 166 -39.50 -37.34 -26.98
C LEU A 166 -39.80 -38.83 -26.89
N VAL A 167 -39.46 -39.47 -25.77
CA VAL A 167 -39.81 -40.89 -25.52
C VAL A 167 -41.32 -41.04 -25.26
N ILE A 168 -41.96 -40.11 -24.55
CA ILE A 168 -43.42 -40.13 -24.35
C ILE A 168 -44.21 -39.94 -25.66
N LEU A 169 -43.68 -39.13 -26.58
CA LEU A 169 -44.28 -38.89 -27.90
C LEU A 169 -44.03 -40.04 -28.91
N ASP A 170 -43.40 -41.13 -28.47
CA ASP A 170 -43.05 -42.31 -29.29
C ASP A 170 -42.20 -41.97 -30.53
N VAL A 171 -41.50 -40.82 -30.50
CA VAL A 171 -40.55 -40.42 -31.54
C VAL A 171 -39.30 -41.29 -31.49
N ILE A 172 -38.90 -41.69 -30.27
CA ILE A 172 -37.84 -42.67 -30.01
C ILE A 172 -38.52 -43.92 -29.41
N PRO A 173 -38.61 -45.04 -30.15
CA PRO A 173 -39.41 -46.20 -29.74
C PRO A 173 -38.70 -47.02 -28.65
N ILE A 174 -38.73 -46.53 -27.40
CA ILE A 174 -38.25 -47.25 -26.22
C ILE A 174 -39.46 -47.87 -25.52
N ASN A 175 -39.88 -49.02 -26.02
CA ASN A 175 -41.08 -49.70 -25.54
C ASN A 175 -40.79 -50.53 -24.29
N PHE A 176 -40.93 -49.89 -23.13
CA PHE A 176 -41.14 -50.61 -21.88
C PHE A 176 -42.59 -51.08 -21.82
N SER A 177 -42.83 -52.38 -21.65
CA SER A 177 -44.20 -52.93 -21.65
C SER A 177 -44.79 -52.99 -20.24
N GLY A 178 -46.06 -52.59 -20.11
CA GLY A 178 -46.87 -52.72 -18.90
C GLY A 178 -46.40 -51.82 -17.73
N TYR A 179 -46.55 -52.33 -16.50
CA TYR A 179 -46.23 -51.60 -15.26
C TYR A 179 -44.76 -51.12 -15.16
N ASN A 180 -43.83 -51.83 -15.83
CA ASN A 180 -42.42 -51.45 -15.85
C ASN A 180 -42.15 -50.14 -16.61
N ALA A 181 -43.03 -49.75 -17.54
CA ALA A 181 -42.94 -48.48 -18.25
C ALA A 181 -43.17 -47.29 -17.31
N LEU A 182 -44.20 -47.39 -16.47
CA LEU A 182 -44.55 -46.33 -15.53
C LEU A 182 -43.44 -46.10 -14.51
N ILE A 183 -42.84 -47.18 -14.00
CA ILE A 183 -41.68 -47.09 -13.10
C ILE A 183 -40.49 -46.45 -13.81
N ALA A 184 -40.14 -46.91 -15.02
CA ALA A 184 -39.01 -46.39 -15.78
C ALA A 184 -39.15 -44.88 -16.06
N TYR A 185 -40.32 -44.41 -16.48
CA TYR A 185 -40.57 -42.98 -16.72
C TYR A 185 -40.51 -42.15 -15.44
N SER A 186 -41.04 -42.67 -14.32
CA SER A 186 -41.02 -41.95 -13.05
C SER A 186 -39.59 -41.75 -12.52
N VAL A 187 -38.74 -42.78 -12.60
CA VAL A 187 -37.34 -42.69 -12.13
C VAL A 187 -36.55 -41.71 -13.00
N MET A 188 -36.72 -41.76 -14.32
CA MET A 188 -36.06 -40.81 -15.24
C MET A 188 -36.53 -39.37 -15.01
N GLY A 189 -37.84 -39.18 -14.84
CA GLY A 189 -38.42 -37.86 -14.55
C GLY A 189 -37.94 -37.29 -13.22
N ILE A 190 -37.88 -38.10 -12.15
CA ILE A 190 -37.38 -37.67 -10.85
C ILE A 190 -35.89 -37.31 -10.92
N PHE A 191 -35.09 -38.13 -11.61
CA PHE A 191 -33.65 -37.87 -11.74
C PHE A 191 -33.36 -36.57 -12.49
N PHE A 192 -33.96 -36.37 -13.67
CA PHE A 192 -33.78 -35.13 -14.44
C PHE A 192 -34.42 -33.92 -13.76
N GLY A 193 -35.55 -34.09 -13.08
CA GLY A 193 -36.18 -33.07 -12.27
C GLY A 193 -35.29 -32.60 -11.11
N ALA A 194 -34.62 -33.54 -10.41
CA ALA A 194 -33.68 -33.21 -9.34
C ALA A 194 -32.44 -32.45 -9.86
N LEU A 195 -31.89 -32.85 -11.01
CA LEU A 195 -30.79 -32.13 -11.66
C LEU A 195 -31.20 -30.72 -12.07
N PHE A 196 -32.40 -30.55 -12.61
CA PHE A 196 -32.92 -29.25 -13.02
C PHE A 196 -33.11 -28.30 -11.82
N ILE A 197 -33.74 -28.78 -10.74
CA ILE A 197 -33.93 -28.01 -9.50
C ILE A 197 -32.57 -27.64 -8.89
N SER A 198 -31.63 -28.59 -8.83
CA SER A 198 -30.28 -28.34 -8.30
C SER A 198 -29.50 -27.33 -9.14
N GLY A 199 -29.66 -27.37 -10.48
CA GLY A 199 -29.12 -26.36 -11.39
C GLY A 199 -29.67 -24.96 -11.09
N ILE A 200 -30.98 -24.82 -10.92
CA ILE A 200 -31.61 -23.53 -10.54
C ILE A 200 -31.09 -23.04 -9.20
N MET A 201 -31.07 -23.89 -8.17
CA MET A 201 -30.57 -23.52 -6.84
C MET A 201 -29.10 -23.07 -6.87
N SER A 202 -28.27 -23.74 -7.69
CA SER A 202 -26.88 -23.36 -7.91
C SER A 202 -26.76 -21.97 -8.54
N LEU A 203 -27.57 -21.66 -9.55
CA LEU A 203 -27.56 -20.34 -10.21
C LEU A 203 -28.09 -19.22 -9.30
N VAL A 204 -29.10 -19.50 -8.48
CA VAL A 204 -29.58 -18.55 -7.46
C VAL A 204 -28.48 -18.27 -6.43
N SER A 205 -27.78 -19.31 -5.99
CA SER A 205 -26.64 -19.19 -5.08
C SER A 205 -25.49 -18.41 -5.72
N ALA A 206 -25.18 -18.66 -7.00
CA ALA A 206 -24.21 -17.90 -7.76
C ALA A 206 -24.61 -16.41 -7.86
N LYS A 207 -25.90 -16.10 -8.06
CA LYS A 207 -26.38 -14.71 -8.09
C LYS A 207 -26.16 -14.00 -6.75
N LYS A 208 -26.39 -14.69 -5.63
CA LYS A 208 -26.09 -14.15 -4.28
C LYS A 208 -24.59 -13.94 -4.06
N MET A 209 -23.74 -14.79 -4.65
CA MET A 209 -22.29 -14.60 -4.60
C MET A 209 -21.81 -13.46 -5.51
N ASN A 210 -22.54 -13.13 -6.58
CA ASN A 210 -22.20 -11.99 -7.42
C ASN A 210 -22.30 -10.65 -6.68
N SER A 211 -23.35 -10.44 -5.88
CA SER A 211 -23.45 -9.22 -5.09
C SER A 211 -22.35 -9.11 -4.04
N ALA A 212 -21.95 -10.24 -3.42
CA ALA A 212 -20.80 -10.27 -2.52
C ALA A 212 -19.47 -10.00 -3.25
N ASN A 213 -19.34 -10.45 -4.50
CA ASN A 213 -18.19 -10.16 -5.35
C ASN A 213 -18.12 -8.67 -5.75
N ASP A 214 -19.26 -8.03 -6.02
CA ASP A 214 -19.30 -6.60 -6.33
C ASP A 214 -18.88 -5.77 -5.11
N GLU A 215 -19.24 -6.19 -3.89
CA GLU A 215 -18.80 -5.58 -2.63
C GLU A 215 -17.29 -5.79 -2.38
N GLU A 216 -16.77 -7.00 -2.58
CA GLU A 216 -15.33 -7.30 -2.46
C GLU A 216 -14.48 -6.54 -3.50
N LYS A 217 -14.99 -6.36 -4.73
CA LYS A 217 -14.33 -5.50 -5.74
C LYS A 217 -14.28 -4.05 -5.31
N LYS A 218 -15.37 -3.51 -4.75
CA LYS A 218 -15.37 -2.13 -4.26
C LYS A 218 -14.32 -1.95 -3.16
N GLN A 219 -14.21 -2.92 -2.26
CA GLN A 219 -13.16 -2.92 -1.23
C GLN A 219 -11.76 -3.01 -1.86
N LEU A 220 -11.55 -3.86 -2.87
CA LEU A 220 -10.28 -3.93 -3.60
C LEU A 220 -9.91 -2.60 -4.27
N ASP A 221 -10.87 -1.93 -4.90
CA ASP A 221 -10.65 -0.65 -5.57
C ASP A 221 -10.23 0.43 -4.54
N GLU A 222 -10.93 0.51 -3.41
CA GLU A 222 -10.59 1.40 -2.29
C GLU A 222 -9.20 1.08 -1.70
N LEU A 223 -8.89 -0.20 -1.51
CA LEU A 223 -7.59 -0.65 -1.01
C LEU A 223 -6.45 -0.32 -1.99
N ASN A 224 -6.67 -0.49 -3.29
CA ASN A 224 -5.68 -0.20 -4.32
C ASN A 224 -5.43 1.31 -4.44
N GLU A 225 -6.49 2.13 -4.35
CA GLU A 225 -6.37 3.58 -4.35
C GLU A 225 -5.55 4.07 -3.16
N TRP A 226 -5.88 3.61 -1.94
CA TRP A 226 -5.13 3.97 -0.73
C TRP A 226 -3.68 3.45 -0.77
N ARG A 227 -3.47 2.20 -1.21
CA ARG A 227 -2.15 1.59 -1.38
C ARG A 227 -1.27 2.42 -2.30
N SER A 228 -1.80 2.86 -3.45
CA SER A 228 -1.04 3.63 -4.44
C SER A 228 -0.47 4.93 -3.88
N GLN A 229 -1.10 5.48 -2.83
CA GLN A 229 -0.69 6.72 -2.18
C GLN A 229 0.17 6.49 -0.93
N ASN A 230 -0.02 5.38 -0.20
CA ASN A 230 0.54 5.17 1.13
C ASN A 230 1.54 4.00 1.24
N LEU A 231 1.51 3.03 0.32
CA LEU A 231 2.31 1.81 0.34
C LEU A 231 3.01 1.58 -1.01
N THR A 232 3.73 2.58 -1.52
CA THR A 232 4.53 2.40 -2.74
C THR A 232 5.80 1.59 -2.47
N LYS A 233 6.29 0.89 -3.49
CA LYS A 233 7.53 0.11 -3.44
C LYS A 233 8.70 0.95 -2.91
N GLU A 234 8.88 2.16 -3.43
CA GLU A 234 9.96 3.08 -3.03
C GLU A 234 9.88 3.48 -1.55
N MET A 235 8.68 3.72 -1.00
CA MET A 235 8.53 4.04 0.42
C MET A 235 8.91 2.87 1.33
N ILE A 236 8.59 1.65 0.91
CA ILE A 236 8.92 0.43 1.66
C ILE A 236 10.42 0.15 1.58
N GLU A 237 11.03 0.28 0.40
CA GLU A 237 12.48 0.10 0.21
C GLU A 237 13.30 1.16 0.95
N ASN A 238 12.88 2.43 0.90
CA ASN A 238 13.54 3.52 1.64
C ASN A 238 13.45 3.31 3.16
N LYS A 239 12.34 2.74 3.65
CA LYS A 239 12.14 2.48 5.08
C LYS A 239 12.83 1.19 5.55
N PHE A 240 12.99 0.23 4.65
CA PHE A 240 13.59 -1.09 4.91
C PHE A 240 14.52 -1.46 3.75
N PRO A 241 15.75 -0.88 3.71
CA PRO A 241 16.72 -1.12 2.65
C PRO A 241 17.10 -2.61 2.52
N GLY A 242 17.18 -3.07 1.27
CA GLY A 242 17.41 -4.46 0.85
C GLY A 242 18.83 -4.99 1.12
N ASP A 243 19.74 -4.10 1.47
CA ASP A 243 21.19 -4.28 1.45
C ASP A 243 21.80 -4.53 2.85
N ALA A 244 20.96 -4.53 3.91
CA ALA A 244 21.39 -4.62 5.30
C ALA A 244 20.98 -5.91 6.05
N ALA A 245 20.23 -6.83 5.43
CA ALA A 245 19.78 -8.08 6.06
C ALA A 245 19.59 -9.21 5.04
N GLU A 246 19.56 -10.48 5.51
CA GLU A 246 19.22 -11.65 4.67
C GLU A 246 17.82 -11.47 4.04
N ASP A 247 17.65 -11.90 2.79
CA ASP A 247 16.43 -11.71 1.99
C ASP A 247 15.16 -12.19 2.72
N GLU A 248 15.23 -13.30 3.48
CA GLU A 248 14.09 -13.79 4.27
C GLU A 248 13.71 -12.85 5.42
N GLN A 249 14.67 -12.18 6.05
CA GLN A 249 14.39 -11.27 7.17
C GLN A 249 13.66 -10.01 6.69
N ILE A 250 14.04 -9.52 5.52
CA ILE A 250 13.45 -8.33 4.90
C ILE A 250 12.00 -8.60 4.51
N TYR A 251 11.70 -9.81 4.00
CA TYR A 251 10.34 -10.25 3.72
C TYR A 251 9.43 -10.11 4.95
N PHE A 252 9.80 -10.72 6.08
CA PHE A 252 8.93 -10.75 7.26
C PHE A 252 8.65 -9.35 7.81
N ILE A 253 9.64 -8.47 7.80
CA ILE A 253 9.50 -7.12 8.31
C ILE A 253 8.62 -6.27 7.40
N ARG A 254 8.86 -6.32 6.08
CA ARG A 254 8.07 -5.56 5.10
C ARG A 254 6.62 -6.02 5.09
N TYR A 255 6.41 -7.34 5.12
CA TYR A 255 5.07 -7.93 5.20
C TYR A 255 4.33 -7.48 6.46
N ASP A 256 4.94 -7.58 7.65
CA ASP A 256 4.29 -7.18 8.91
C ASP A 256 3.97 -5.68 8.91
N TYR A 257 4.86 -4.85 8.35
CA TYR A 257 4.61 -3.42 8.19
C TYR A 257 3.42 -3.12 7.26
N MET A 258 3.34 -3.79 6.11
CA MET A 258 2.24 -3.63 5.16
C MET A 258 0.92 -4.09 5.77
N LYS A 259 0.92 -5.25 6.43
CA LYS A 259 -0.25 -5.81 7.12
C LYS A 259 -0.75 -4.89 8.24
N ASP A 260 0.16 -4.36 9.05
CA ASP A 260 -0.18 -3.43 10.12
C ASP A 260 -0.74 -2.10 9.58
N ALA A 261 -0.19 -1.60 8.47
CA ALA A 261 -0.68 -0.39 7.83
C ALA A 261 -2.11 -0.59 7.28
N LEU A 262 -2.34 -1.70 6.58
CA LEU A 262 -3.65 -2.07 6.04
C LEU A 262 -4.69 -2.35 7.14
N SER A 263 -4.29 -3.02 8.22
CA SER A 263 -5.17 -3.33 9.36
C SER A 263 -5.64 -2.08 10.12
N LYS A 264 -4.79 -1.04 10.19
CA LYS A 264 -5.15 0.23 10.82
C LYS A 264 -6.15 1.05 10.01
N GLU A 265 -5.98 1.07 8.69
CA GLU A 265 -6.88 1.82 7.81
C GLU A 265 -8.20 1.08 7.58
N PHE A 266 -8.15 -0.25 7.47
CA PHE A 266 -9.31 -1.10 7.19
C PHE A 266 -9.55 -2.12 8.31
N PRO A 267 -10.03 -1.68 9.50
CA PRO A 267 -10.28 -2.58 10.63
C PRO A 267 -11.45 -3.56 10.39
N ASP A 268 -12.36 -3.22 9.48
CA ASP A 268 -13.52 -4.04 9.13
C ASP A 268 -13.18 -5.18 8.14
N LEU A 269 -11.93 -5.24 7.68
CA LEU A 269 -11.49 -6.23 6.69
C LEU A 269 -11.32 -7.60 7.35
N LYS A 270 -11.82 -8.65 6.68
CA LYS A 270 -11.62 -10.03 7.16
C LYS A 270 -10.14 -10.35 7.17
N GLU A 271 -9.67 -10.93 8.27
CA GLU A 271 -8.27 -11.31 8.48
C GLU A 271 -7.72 -12.20 7.35
N GLU A 272 -8.53 -13.14 6.85
CA GLU A 272 -8.17 -14.02 5.73
C GLU A 272 -7.97 -13.25 4.41
N PHE A 273 -8.75 -12.18 4.15
CA PHE A 273 -8.61 -11.36 2.95
C PHE A 273 -7.45 -10.36 3.09
N LEU A 274 -7.22 -9.82 4.29
CA LEU A 274 -6.07 -8.97 4.59
C LEU A 274 -4.75 -9.70 4.32
N GLU A 275 -4.65 -10.96 4.75
CA GLU A 275 -3.47 -11.79 4.53
C GLU A 275 -3.23 -12.07 3.05
N TYR A 276 -4.28 -12.48 2.33
CA TYR A 276 -4.24 -12.70 0.88
C TYR A 276 -3.83 -11.44 0.12
N TYR A 277 -4.42 -10.29 0.44
CA TYR A 277 -4.12 -9.04 -0.23
C TYR A 277 -2.69 -8.58 0.08
N THR A 278 -2.25 -8.66 1.33
CA THR A 278 -0.87 -8.29 1.72
C THR A 278 0.16 -9.14 0.96
N GLU A 279 -0.07 -10.44 0.85
CA GLU A 279 0.78 -11.35 0.08
C GLU A 279 0.81 -10.97 -1.41
N SER A 280 -0.37 -10.75 -2.00
CA SER A 280 -0.49 -10.35 -3.41
C SER A 280 0.23 -9.02 -3.69
N VAL A 281 0.13 -8.05 -2.79
CA VAL A 281 0.80 -6.76 -2.90
C VAL A 281 2.32 -6.93 -2.79
N TYR A 282 2.78 -7.77 -1.86
CA TYR A 282 4.20 -8.01 -1.64
C TYR A 282 4.84 -8.66 -2.88
N SER A 283 4.21 -9.72 -3.40
CA SER A 283 4.63 -10.39 -4.64
C SER A 283 4.71 -9.41 -5.81
N GLU A 284 3.70 -8.56 -6.00
CA GLU A 284 3.71 -7.55 -7.09
C GLU A 284 4.87 -6.54 -6.99
N TYR A 285 5.35 -6.23 -5.79
CA TYR A 285 6.43 -5.26 -5.60
C TYR A 285 7.83 -5.87 -5.64
N PHE A 286 7.98 -7.11 -5.17
CA PHE A 286 9.30 -7.67 -4.85
C PHE A 286 9.62 -8.99 -5.56
N GLU A 287 8.67 -9.63 -6.24
CA GLU A 287 8.89 -10.79 -7.13
C GLU A 287 8.83 -10.40 -8.62
#